data_AF-V4NNL3-F1
#
_entry.id   AF-V4NNL3-F1
#
_cell.length_a   1.000
_cell.length_b   1.000
_cell.length_c   1.000
_cell.angle_alpha   90.00
_cell.angle_beta   90.00
_cell.angle_gamma   90.00
#
_symmetry.space_group_name_H-M   'P 1'
#
loop_
_entity.id
_entity.type
_entity.pdbx_description
1 polymer ?
#
loop_
_entity_poly.entity_id
_entity_poly.type
_entity_poly.pdbx_seq_one_letter_code
_entity_poly.pdbx_strand_id
1 'polypeptide(L)'
;MDRRAFGVVNFPRPRGKTRTPMEPLTKALQTTLGVRVQAKRNWLFGRKHHSFVFMGERVKIQILDNGDATFDLGLADDEIRETLLEHLRTSLDFEGR
;
A
#
# COMPACT_ATOMS: atom_id res chain seq x y z
N MET A 1 -20.20 -9.61 12.22
CA MET A 1 -19.05 -8.70 12.05
C MET A 1 -18.34 -9.14 10.77
N ASP A 2 -18.39 -8.32 9.72
CA ASP A 2 -17.98 -8.72 8.38
C ASP A 2 -16.45 -8.76 8.29
N ARG A 3 -15.87 -9.97 8.15
CA ARG A 3 -14.41 -10.21 8.10
C ARG A 3 -13.73 -9.67 6.83
N ARG A 4 -14.50 -9.08 5.91
CA ARG A 4 -14.10 -8.91 4.50
C ARG A 4 -13.20 -7.70 4.20
N ALA A 5 -12.95 -6.82 5.16
CA ALA A 5 -12.09 -5.65 4.96
C ALA A 5 -11.12 -5.36 6.13
N PHE A 6 -10.88 -6.33 7.01
CA PHE A 6 -9.97 -6.13 8.13
C PHE A 6 -8.52 -6.09 7.62
N GLY A 7 -7.84 -4.96 7.81
CA GLY A 7 -6.46 -4.78 7.37
C GLY A 7 -6.27 -4.49 5.88
N VAL A 8 -7.31 -4.10 5.14
CA VAL A 8 -7.14 -3.67 3.75
C VAL A 8 -7.11 -2.15 3.68
N VAL A 9 -6.03 -1.58 3.15
CA VAL A 9 -5.91 -0.13 2.92
C VAL A 9 -6.00 0.15 1.43
N ASN A 10 -7.02 0.87 1.00
CA ASN A 10 -7.24 1.18 -0.42
C ASN A 10 -6.78 2.60 -0.77
N PHE A 11 -6.09 2.72 -1.90
CA PHE A 11 -5.66 3.97 -2.50
C PHE A 11 -6.37 4.11 -3.85
N PRO A 12 -7.48 4.86 -3.89
CA PRO A 12 -8.26 5.01 -5.10
C PRO A 12 -7.41 5.67 -6.19
N ARG A 13 -7.60 5.20 -7.42
CA ARG A 13 -6.93 5.80 -8.57
C ARG A 13 -7.41 7.25 -8.77
N PRO A 14 -6.53 8.17 -9.16
CA PRO A 14 -6.94 9.53 -9.50
C PRO A 14 -7.93 9.54 -10.67
N ARG A 15 -8.86 10.50 -10.67
CA ARG A 15 -9.79 10.72 -11.80
C ARG A 15 -9.01 10.90 -13.11
N GLY A 16 -9.49 10.29 -14.18
CA GLY A 16 -8.85 10.34 -15.50
C GLY A 16 -7.60 9.45 -15.67
N LYS A 17 -7.21 8.66 -14.66
CA LYS A 17 -6.11 7.68 -14.78
C LYS A 17 -6.66 6.26 -14.84
N THR A 18 -6.05 5.39 -15.63
CA THR A 18 -6.42 3.96 -15.72
C THR A 18 -5.94 3.14 -14.51
N ARG A 19 -4.90 3.61 -13.80
CA ARG A 19 -4.36 2.98 -12.59
C ARG A 19 -3.73 3.99 -11.64
N THR A 20 -3.63 3.65 -10.35
CA THR A 20 -2.90 4.43 -9.35
C THR A 20 -1.43 4.56 -9.76
N PRO A 21 -0.90 5.79 -9.87
CA PRO A 21 0.50 5.99 -10.19
C PRO A 21 1.37 5.60 -8.98
N MET A 22 2.31 4.67 -9.20
CA MET A 22 3.14 4.12 -8.13
C MET A 22 4.16 5.11 -7.57
N GLU A 23 4.62 6.07 -8.36
CA GLU A 23 5.66 7.00 -7.95
C GLU A 23 5.18 7.97 -6.85
N PRO A 24 4.03 8.66 -6.98
CA PRO A 24 3.46 9.44 -5.88
C PRO A 24 3.18 8.60 -4.63
N LEU A 25 2.64 7.40 -4.79
CA LEU A 25 2.36 6.49 -3.68
C LEU A 25 3.65 6.06 -2.97
N THR A 26 4.70 5.76 -3.72
CA THR A 26 6.02 5.39 -3.17
C THR A 26 6.61 6.54 -2.38
N LYS A 27 6.53 7.77 -2.91
CA LYS A 27 7.03 8.95 -2.22
C LYS A 27 6.27 9.20 -0.91
N ALA A 28 4.94 9.13 -0.93
CA ALA A 28 4.13 9.30 0.28
C ALA A 28 4.43 8.25 1.35
N LEU A 29 4.61 6.98 0.96
CA LEU A 29 5.00 5.91 1.88
C LEU A 29 6.40 6.13 2.46
N GLN A 30 7.34 6.60 1.64
CA GLN A 30 8.69 6.90 2.11
C GLN A 30 8.70 8.07 3.10
N THR A 31 7.94 9.14 2.84
CA THR A 31 7.82 10.29 3.75
C THR A 31 7.13 9.91 5.05
N THR A 32 6.03 9.17 4.97
CA THR A 32 5.16 8.87 6.13
C THR A 32 5.71 7.77 7.02
N LEU A 33 6.24 6.69 6.42
CA LEU A 33 6.65 5.49 7.16
C LEU A 33 8.17 5.30 7.19
N GLY A 34 8.94 6.15 6.49
CA GLY A 34 10.39 5.97 6.34
C GLY A 34 10.78 4.72 5.54
N VAL A 35 9.84 4.11 4.80
CA VAL A 35 10.06 2.82 4.12
C VAL A 35 10.53 3.01 2.68
N ARG A 36 11.29 2.02 2.18
CA ARG A 36 11.66 1.94 0.77
C ARG A 36 10.78 0.93 0.04
N VAL A 37 10.00 1.40 -0.93
CA VAL A 37 9.24 0.52 -1.82
C VAL A 37 10.20 -0.16 -2.81
N GLN A 38 10.12 -1.48 -2.87
CA GLN A 38 10.82 -2.33 -3.82
C GLN A 38 9.86 -2.79 -4.90
N ALA A 39 10.30 -2.73 -6.16
CA ALA A 39 9.60 -3.33 -7.29
C ALA A 39 10.37 -4.56 -7.77
N LYS A 40 9.81 -5.75 -7.58
CA LYS A 40 10.38 -7.02 -8.06
C LYS A 40 9.54 -7.63 -9.17
N ARG A 41 10.20 -8.33 -10.09
CA ARG A 41 9.55 -9.24 -11.04
C ARG A 41 9.94 -10.66 -10.67
N ASN A 42 8.97 -11.58 -10.66
CA ASN A 42 9.24 -12.99 -10.42
C ASN A 42 9.80 -13.69 -11.67
N TRP A 43 9.57 -13.12 -12.87
CA TRP A 43 10.12 -13.60 -14.14
C TRP A 43 10.35 -12.42 -15.10
N LEU A 44 11.15 -12.60 -16.15
CA LEU A 44 11.61 -11.53 -17.06
C LEU A 44 10.46 -10.67 -17.65
N PHE A 45 9.35 -11.33 -18.00
CA PHE A 45 8.12 -10.72 -18.54
C PHE A 45 6.98 -10.59 -17.52
N GLY A 46 7.30 -10.62 -16.23
CA GLY A 46 6.32 -10.68 -15.15
C GLY A 46 5.76 -9.34 -14.76
N ARG A 47 4.54 -9.38 -14.20
CA ARG A 47 4.00 -8.21 -13.52
C ARG A 47 4.98 -7.79 -12.43
N LYS A 48 5.27 -6.49 -12.37
CA LYS A 48 6.08 -5.93 -11.29
C LYS A 48 5.21 -5.95 -10.03
N HIS A 49 5.70 -6.62 -9.00
CA HIS A 49 5.12 -6.59 -7.66
C HIS A 49 5.83 -5.52 -6.85
N HIS A 50 5.04 -4.70 -6.16
CA HIS A 50 5.56 -3.66 -5.28
C HIS A 50 5.38 -4.11 -3.84
N SER A 51 6.37 -3.89 -3.01
CA SER A 51 6.32 -4.22 -1.59
C SER A 51 7.30 -3.36 -0.80
N PHE A 52 7.06 -3.18 0.48
CA PHE A 52 8.01 -2.57 1.40
C PHE A 52 8.11 -3.41 2.67
N VAL A 53 9.13 -3.14 3.48
CA VAL A 53 9.27 -3.75 4.81
C VAL A 53 8.96 -2.68 5.85
N PHE A 54 8.05 -2.97 6.77
CA PHE A 54 7.67 -2.11 7.87
C PHE A 54 7.70 -2.95 9.16
N MET A 55 8.45 -2.49 10.17
CA MET A 55 8.64 -3.21 11.44
C MET A 55 9.05 -4.70 11.27
N GLY A 56 9.86 -5.01 10.26
CA GLY A 56 10.30 -6.37 9.97
C GLY A 56 9.33 -7.21 9.13
N GLU A 57 8.10 -6.73 8.92
CA GLU A 57 7.10 -7.39 8.11
C GLU A 57 7.06 -6.87 6.67
N ARG A 58 6.87 -7.78 5.71
CA ARG A 58 6.77 -7.41 4.28
C ARG A 58 5.31 -7.14 3.91
N VAL A 59 5.00 -5.87 3.64
CA VAL A 59 3.70 -5.43 3.14
C VAL A 59 3.72 -5.40 1.61
N LYS A 60 2.75 -6.05 0.97
CA LYS A 60 2.58 -6.05 -0.49
C LYS A 60 1.63 -4.95 -0.92
N ILE A 61 1.98 -4.27 -2.00
CA ILE A 61 1.11 -3.32 -2.70
C ILE A 61 0.56 -4.01 -3.95
N GLN A 62 -0.75 -4.20 -3.99
CA GLN A 62 -1.45 -4.79 -5.12
C GLN A 62 -2.15 -3.70 -5.93
N ILE A 63 -2.11 -3.83 -7.25
CA ILE A 63 -2.98 -3.02 -8.12
C ILE A 63 -4.16 -3.92 -8.51
N LEU A 64 -5.36 -3.49 -8.15
CA LEU A 64 -6.62 -4.17 -8.45
C LEU A 64 -7.00 -3.95 -9.92
N ASP A 65 -7.91 -4.78 -10.42
CA ASP A 65 -8.37 -4.70 -11.82
C ASP A 65 -9.09 -3.37 -12.14
N ASN A 66 -9.68 -2.74 -11.13
CA ASN A 66 -10.30 -1.41 -11.26
C ASN A 66 -9.27 -0.26 -11.33
N GLY A 67 -7.98 -0.58 -11.18
CA GLY A 67 -6.84 0.33 -11.20
C GLY A 67 -6.44 0.90 -9.85
N ASP A 68 -7.17 0.63 -8.77
CA ASP A 68 -6.82 1.09 -7.42
C ASP A 68 -5.60 0.34 -6.88
N ALA A 69 -4.87 0.96 -5.97
CA ALA A 69 -3.82 0.27 -5.23
C ALA A 69 -4.35 -0.15 -3.85
N THR A 70 -3.86 -1.27 -3.31
CA THR A 70 -4.26 -1.74 -1.99
C THR A 70 -3.11 -2.39 -1.23
N PHE A 71 -3.16 -2.29 0.10
CA PHE A 71 -2.36 -3.10 1.01
C PHE A 71 -3.22 -4.21 1.57
N ASP A 72 -2.67 -5.42 1.60
CA ASP A 72 -3.26 -6.52 2.35
C ASP A 72 -2.45 -6.72 3.64
N LEU A 73 -3.03 -6.29 4.76
CA LEU A 73 -2.51 -6.45 6.12
C LEU A 73 -3.30 -7.54 6.88
N GLY A 74 -4.06 -8.39 6.16
CA GLY A 74 -4.87 -9.44 6.77
C GLY A 74 -4.03 -10.52 7.48
N LEU A 75 -2.75 -10.63 7.14
CA LEU A 75 -1.78 -11.52 7.77
C LEU A 75 -0.75 -10.78 8.64
N ALA A 76 -0.85 -9.45 8.70
CA ALA A 76 0.05 -8.66 9.52
C ALA A 76 -0.28 -8.78 11.00
N ASP A 77 0.76 -8.73 11.82
CA ASP A 77 0.60 -8.64 13.26
C ASP A 77 -0.27 -7.44 13.65
N ASP A 78 -1.08 -7.60 14.69
CA ASP A 78 -2.05 -6.60 15.11
C ASP A 78 -1.36 -5.26 15.45
N GLU A 79 -0.21 -5.30 16.13
CA GLU A 79 0.57 -4.10 16.49
C GLU A 79 1.09 -3.38 15.23
N ILE A 80 1.63 -4.15 14.28
CA ILE A 80 2.17 -3.63 13.02
C ILE A 80 1.06 -2.98 12.20
N ARG A 81 -0.09 -3.65 12.11
CA ARG A 81 -1.25 -3.16 11.37
C ARG A 81 -1.78 -1.87 11.98
N GLU A 82 -1.96 -1.82 13.30
CA GLU A 82 -2.46 -0.62 13.99
C GLU A 82 -1.50 0.56 13.83
N THR A 83 -0.21 0.33 14.07
CA THR A 83 0.83 1.36 13.92
C THR A 83 0.88 1.89 12.49
N LEU A 84 0.83 1.02 11.49
CA LEU A 84 0.83 1.43 10.08
C LEU A 84 -0.41 2.28 9.77
N LEU A 85 -1.60 1.83 10.21
CA LEU A 85 -2.85 2.56 9.98
C LEU A 85 -2.84 3.93 10.66
N GLU A 86 -2.27 4.05 11.86
CA GLU A 86 -2.14 5.32 12.58
C GLU A 86 -1.25 6.32 11.82
N HIS A 87 -0.09 5.88 11.33
CA HIS A 87 0.79 6.75 10.54
C HIS A 87 0.13 7.21 9.24
N LEU A 88 -0.61 6.33 8.57
CA LEU A 88 -1.33 6.70 7.35
C LEU A 88 -2.46 7.69 7.63
N ARG A 89 -3.18 7.55 8.75
CA ARG A 89 -4.29 8.44 9.14
C ARG A 89 -3.83 9.83 9.51
N THR A 90 -2.66 9.95 10.16
CA THR A 90 -2.13 11.23 10.66
C THR A 90 -1.28 11.98 9.64
N SER A 91 -1.04 11.39 8.46
CA SER A 91 -0.19 11.97 7.44
C SER A 91 -0.98 12.82 6.43
N LEU A 92 -0.55 14.08 6.29
CA LEU A 92 -1.06 15.04 5.31
C LEU A 92 -0.97 14.54 3.85
N ASP A 93 -0.01 13.65 3.55
CA ASP A 93 0.11 13.03 2.22
C ASP A 93 -1.11 12.13 1.88
N PHE A 94 -1.88 11.74 2.91
CA PHE A 94 -3.04 10.87 2.81
C PHE A 94 -4.35 11.51 3.30
N GLU A 95 -4.33 12.65 4.00
CA GLU A 95 -5.52 13.37 4.53
C GLU A 95 -6.46 14.02 3.49
N GLY A 96 -6.28 13.77 2.20
CA GLY A 96 -6.97 14.50 1.12
C GLY A 96 -7.69 13.67 0.06
N ARG A 97 -8.13 12.44 0.35
CA ARG A 97 -8.78 11.57 -0.65
C ARG A 97 -10.08 10.94 -0.20
#